data_AF-A0A168DSX5-F1
#
_entry.id   AF-A0A168DSX5-F1
#
_cell.length_a   1.000
_cell.length_b   1.000
_cell.length_c   1.000
_cell.angle_alpha   90.00
_cell.angle_beta   90.00
_cell.angle_gamma   90.00
#
_symmetry.space_group_name_H-M   'P 1'
#
loop_
_entity.id
_entity.type
_entity.pdbx_description
1 polymer ?
#
loop_
_entity_poly.entity_id
_entity_poly.type
_entity_poly.pdbx_seq_one_letter_code
_entity_poly.pdbx_strand_id
1 'polypeptide(L)'
;MTTNKKINFNIGEFTWFILLLAISFYFYKLVSSGNVTMFISPSMSKYVLFASIALLILGIFQLPKIINTPNGKAKFGYLIFAIPIIIGILVDPVGLNQQIADAKGVNVVQNTSQTNAKAIKENSTITKNNEIILNEKNFFTYVNGINDDPNKFKDYRITLTGFVYKDDSIKHNQFVIARMLMVYCAADTQIIGFLCNYDGQNLDKDTWVQITGVLDTTNYTDSSSKENFLIPLIKVQSIKKVNPPASKYVYINNTD
;
A
#
# COMPACT_ATOMS: atom_id res chain seq x y z
N MET A 1 -13.18 23.71 -60.27
CA MET A 1 -13.40 24.37 -58.96
C MET A 1 -12.89 23.46 -57.87
N THR A 2 -11.67 23.69 -57.38
CA THR A 2 -11.15 23.04 -56.18
C THR A 2 -11.67 23.81 -54.97
N THR A 3 -12.70 23.29 -54.32
CA THR A 3 -13.21 23.83 -53.05
C THR A 3 -12.15 23.63 -51.98
N ASN A 4 -11.45 24.72 -51.66
CA ASN A 4 -10.46 24.77 -50.59
C ASN A 4 -11.20 24.60 -49.25
N LYS A 5 -11.32 23.35 -48.76
CA LYS A 5 -11.98 23.04 -47.49
C LYS A 5 -11.16 23.68 -46.37
N LYS A 6 -11.61 24.85 -45.90
CA LYS A 6 -10.99 25.56 -44.78
C LYS A 6 -11.10 24.69 -43.53
N ILE A 7 -9.99 24.06 -43.14
CA ILE A 7 -9.89 23.24 -41.93
C ILE A 7 -10.02 24.19 -40.74
N ASN A 8 -11.16 24.16 -40.05
CA ASN A 8 -11.36 24.93 -38.83
C ASN A 8 -10.76 24.13 -37.67
N PHE A 9 -9.55 24.49 -37.25
CA PHE A 9 -8.86 23.79 -36.17
C PHE A 9 -9.38 24.26 -34.80
N ASN A 10 -9.89 23.32 -34.01
CA ASN A 10 -10.40 23.60 -32.68
C ASN A 10 -9.32 23.40 -31.60
N ILE A 11 -8.79 24.51 -31.06
CA ILE A 11 -7.74 24.45 -30.04
C ILE A 11 -8.20 23.81 -28.73
N GLY A 12 -9.47 23.98 -28.35
CA GLY A 12 -10.03 23.37 -27.14
C GLY A 12 -10.10 21.85 -27.25
N GLU A 13 -10.65 21.34 -28.36
CA GLU A 13 -10.72 19.90 -28.62
C GLU A 13 -9.33 19.27 -28.77
N PHE A 14 -8.39 19.97 -29.42
CA PHE A 14 -6.99 19.52 -29.50
C PHE A 14 -6.32 19.46 -28.12
N THR A 15 -6.54 20.46 -27.26
CA THR A 15 -6.02 20.45 -25.88
C THR A 15 -6.57 19.28 -25.08
N TRP A 16 -7.87 18.99 -25.20
CA TRP A 16 -8.49 17.84 -24.53
C TRP A 16 -7.93 16.50 -25.07
N PHE A 17 -7.74 16.38 -26.38
CA PHE A 17 -7.10 15.22 -27.00
C PHE A 17 -5.68 14.97 -26.47
N ILE A 18 -4.83 16.00 -26.46
CA ILE A 18 -3.45 15.90 -25.93
C ILE A 18 -3.46 15.49 -24.47
N LEU A 19 -4.40 16.02 -23.68
CA LEU A 19 -4.52 15.69 -22.27
C LEU A 19 -4.96 14.23 -22.05
N LEU A 20 -5.91 13.72 -22.84
CA LEU A 20 -6.33 12.31 -22.81
C LEU A 20 -5.18 11.36 -23.23
N LEU A 21 -4.41 11.77 -24.24
CA LEU A 21 -3.25 11.01 -24.68
C LEU A 21 -2.14 11.00 -23.61
N ALA A 22 -1.90 12.14 -22.96
CA ALA A 22 -0.92 12.27 -21.89
C ALA A 22 -1.28 11.41 -20.66
N ILE A 23 -2.53 11.45 -20.18
CA ILE A 23 -2.96 10.63 -19.04
C ILE A 23 -2.95 9.14 -19.38
N SER A 24 -3.36 8.77 -20.58
CA SER A 24 -3.30 7.38 -21.05
C SER A 24 -1.85 6.89 -21.09
N PHE A 25 -0.93 7.64 -21.71
CA PHE A 25 0.48 7.28 -21.75
C PHE A 25 1.10 7.20 -20.35
N TYR A 26 0.75 8.13 -19.46
CA TYR A 26 1.21 8.13 -18.08
C TYR A 26 0.76 6.86 -17.34
N PHE A 27 -0.51 6.49 -17.42
CA PHE A 27 -1.02 5.26 -16.78
C PHE A 27 -0.38 4.00 -17.36
N TYR A 28 -0.24 3.91 -18.69
CA TYR A 28 0.48 2.81 -19.32
C TYR A 28 1.93 2.70 -18.82
N LYS A 29 2.67 3.82 -18.80
CA LYS A 29 4.04 3.87 -18.29
C LYS A 29 4.11 3.45 -16.81
N LEU A 30 3.17 3.89 -15.99
CA LEU A 30 3.11 3.57 -14.56
C LEU A 30 2.88 2.07 -14.33
N VAL A 31 1.99 1.45 -15.12
CA VAL A 31 1.73 0.01 -15.07
C VAL A 31 2.93 -0.78 -15.60
N SER A 32 3.50 -0.41 -16.74
CA SER A 32 4.62 -1.12 -17.36
C SER A 32 5.93 -1.02 -16.57
N SER A 33 6.13 0.04 -15.79
CA SER A 33 7.29 0.20 -14.92
C SER A 33 7.15 -0.56 -13.59
N GLY A 34 5.95 -1.08 -13.27
CA GLY A 34 5.66 -1.69 -11.98
C GLY A 34 5.47 -0.67 -10.84
N ASN A 35 5.80 0.61 -11.04
CA ASN A 35 5.66 1.68 -10.04
C ASN A 35 4.21 1.91 -9.61
N VAL A 36 3.24 1.45 -10.40
CA VAL A 36 1.82 1.46 -10.04
C VAL A 36 1.55 0.79 -8.69
N THR A 37 2.36 -0.21 -8.30
CA THR A 37 2.21 -0.94 -7.04
C THR A 37 2.60 -0.13 -5.80
N MET A 38 3.22 1.04 -5.98
CA MET A 38 3.49 1.99 -4.90
C MET A 38 2.27 2.83 -4.53
N PHE A 39 1.26 2.88 -5.42
CA PHE A 39 0.05 3.69 -5.24
C PHE A 39 -1.21 2.85 -5.14
N ILE A 40 -1.25 1.69 -5.79
CA ILE A 40 -2.39 0.78 -5.78
C ILE A 40 -1.97 -0.67 -5.61
N SER A 41 -2.87 -1.50 -5.12
CA SER A 41 -2.63 -2.93 -4.99
C SER A 41 -2.36 -3.59 -6.36
N PRO A 42 -1.48 -4.61 -6.45
CA PRO A 42 -1.22 -5.35 -7.68
C PRO A 42 -2.48 -5.91 -8.34
N SER A 43 -3.50 -6.28 -7.56
CA SER A 43 -4.80 -6.74 -8.07
C SER A 43 -5.51 -5.67 -8.89
N MET A 44 -5.29 -4.38 -8.57
CA MET A 44 -5.93 -3.25 -9.21
C MET A 44 -5.23 -2.76 -10.49
N SER A 45 -4.00 -3.21 -10.73
CA SER A 45 -3.19 -2.80 -11.90
C SER A 45 -3.88 -3.07 -13.25
N LYS A 46 -4.65 -4.15 -13.34
CA LYS A 46 -5.42 -4.54 -14.55
C LYS A 46 -6.49 -3.50 -14.91
N TYR A 47 -7.15 -2.91 -13.91
CA TYR A 47 -8.16 -1.87 -14.15
C TYR A 47 -7.54 -0.56 -14.59
N VAL A 48 -6.35 -0.22 -14.08
CA VAL A 48 -5.60 0.96 -14.57
C VAL A 48 -5.17 0.78 -16.02
N LEU A 49 -4.71 -0.42 -16.39
CA LEU A 49 -4.40 -0.74 -17.79
C LEU A 49 -5.64 -0.63 -18.68
N PHE A 50 -6.78 -1.18 -18.24
CA PHE A 50 -8.04 -1.05 -18.95
C PHE A 50 -8.45 0.41 -19.13
N ALA A 51 -8.38 1.22 -18.07
CA ALA A 51 -8.67 2.65 -18.12
C ALA A 51 -7.73 3.39 -19.09
N SER A 52 -6.44 3.05 -19.10
CA SER A 52 -5.46 3.58 -20.05
C SER A 52 -5.88 3.35 -21.51
N ILE A 53 -6.31 2.12 -21.84
CA ILE A 53 -6.77 1.76 -23.18
C ILE A 53 -8.08 2.50 -23.52
N ALA A 54 -9.04 2.54 -22.59
CA ALA A 54 -10.30 3.24 -22.78
C ALA A 54 -10.09 4.74 -23.05
N LEU A 55 -9.20 5.39 -22.30
CA LEU A 55 -8.83 6.81 -22.50
C LEU A 55 -8.18 7.04 -23.87
N LEU A 56 -7.36 6.10 -24.34
CA LEU A 56 -6.76 6.16 -25.67
C LEU A 56 -7.82 6.09 -26.78
N ILE A 57 -8.77 5.16 -26.64
CA ILE A 57 -9.91 5.02 -27.58
C ILE A 57 -10.76 6.29 -27.59
N LEU A 58 -11.07 6.86 -26.42
CA LEU A 58 -11.79 8.14 -26.32
C LEU A 58 -11.04 9.28 -27.01
N GLY A 59 -9.70 9.32 -26.87
CA GLY A 59 -8.85 10.26 -27.61
C GLY A 59 -8.97 10.09 -29.12
N ILE A 60 -8.93 8.87 -29.64
CA ILE A 60 -9.08 8.60 -31.08
C ILE A 60 -10.43 9.07 -31.59
N PHE A 61 -11.53 8.79 -30.88
CA PHE A 61 -12.86 9.26 -31.25
C PHE A 61 -13.02 10.78 -31.24
N GLN A 62 -12.11 11.50 -30.59
CA GLN A 62 -12.12 12.95 -30.56
C GLN A 62 -11.44 13.60 -31.77
N LEU A 63 -10.57 12.89 -32.48
CA LEU A 63 -9.84 13.42 -33.65
C LEU A 63 -10.76 14.09 -34.69
N PRO A 64 -11.94 13.54 -35.05
CA PRO A 64 -12.84 14.21 -35.99
C PRO A 64 -13.37 15.56 -35.48
N LYS A 65 -13.58 15.71 -34.16
CA LYS A 65 -14.10 16.94 -33.55
C LYS A 65 -13.09 18.10 -33.62
N ILE A 66 -11.79 17.79 -33.60
CA ILE A 66 -10.72 18.79 -33.74
C ILE A 66 -10.85 19.57 -35.05
N ILE A 67 -11.31 18.91 -36.12
CA ILE A 67 -11.41 19.48 -37.47
C ILE A 67 -12.84 19.96 -37.79
N ASN A 68 -13.85 19.25 -37.29
CA ASN A 68 -15.25 19.49 -37.68
C ASN A 68 -15.98 20.47 -36.75
N THR A 69 -15.45 20.78 -35.57
CA THR A 69 -16.08 21.71 -34.62
C THR A 69 -15.48 23.12 -34.76
N PRO A 70 -16.28 24.16 -35.06
CA PRO A 70 -15.76 25.51 -35.23
C PRO A 70 -15.12 26.06 -33.93
N ASN A 71 -13.97 26.72 -34.09
CA ASN A 71 -13.18 27.48 -33.11
C ASN A 71 -13.70 27.48 -31.65
N GLY A 72 -13.35 26.45 -30.88
CA GLY A 72 -13.55 26.36 -29.44
C GLY A 72 -12.27 26.69 -28.66
N LYS A 73 -12.39 27.38 -27.53
CA LYS A 73 -11.28 27.67 -26.60
C LYS A 73 -11.11 26.53 -25.59
N ALA A 74 -9.91 26.38 -25.04
CA ALA A 74 -9.66 25.47 -23.94
C ALA A 74 -10.52 25.85 -22.73
N LYS A 75 -11.08 24.84 -22.06
CA LYS A 75 -11.97 25.02 -20.91
C LYS A 75 -11.15 24.99 -19.63
N PHE A 76 -11.51 25.84 -18.66
CA PHE A 76 -10.89 25.84 -17.33
C PHE A 76 -10.97 24.46 -16.66
N GLY A 77 -12.04 23.71 -16.93
CA GLY A 77 -12.21 22.34 -16.44
C GLY A 77 -11.13 21.35 -16.87
N TYR A 78 -10.29 21.63 -17.87
CA TYR A 78 -9.16 20.75 -18.21
C TYR A 78 -8.09 20.70 -17.12
N LEU A 79 -8.03 21.72 -16.25
CA LEU A 79 -7.11 21.75 -15.11
C LEU A 79 -7.29 20.59 -14.14
N ILE A 80 -8.52 20.10 -13.95
CA ILE A 80 -8.79 18.97 -13.04
C ILE A 80 -8.09 17.68 -13.50
N PHE A 81 -7.80 17.56 -14.79
CA PHE A 81 -7.06 16.42 -15.35
C PHE A 81 -5.58 16.71 -15.51
N ALA A 82 -5.19 17.96 -15.76
CA ALA A 82 -3.78 18.34 -15.89
C ALA A 82 -3.05 18.26 -14.53
N ILE A 83 -3.70 18.66 -13.44
CA ILE A 83 -3.09 18.69 -12.10
C ILE A 83 -2.60 17.30 -11.65
N PRO A 84 -3.41 16.22 -11.67
CA PRO A 84 -2.94 14.90 -11.27
C PRO A 84 -1.76 14.38 -12.11
N ILE A 85 -1.73 14.69 -13.41
CA ILE A 85 -0.63 14.30 -14.30
C ILE A 85 0.65 15.04 -13.90
N ILE A 86 0.56 16.36 -13.70
CA ILE A 86 1.70 17.19 -13.29
C ILE A 86 2.25 16.71 -11.95
N ILE A 87 1.38 16.47 -10.97
CA ILE A 87 1.78 15.92 -9.67
C ILE A 87 2.45 14.55 -9.85
N GLY A 88 1.86 13.65 -10.63
CA GLY A 88 2.42 12.32 -10.84
C GLY A 88 3.77 12.30 -11.56
N ILE A 89 4.09 13.32 -12.35
CA ILE A 89 5.40 13.45 -13.01
C ILE A 89 6.44 14.11 -12.09
N LEU A 90 6.04 15.10 -11.29
CA LEU A 90 6.94 15.87 -10.42
C LEU A 90 7.26 15.17 -9.10
N VAL A 91 6.29 14.42 -8.57
CA VAL A 91 6.44 13.76 -7.28
C VAL A 91 7.11 12.42 -7.50
N ASP A 92 8.32 12.26 -6.93
CA ASP A 92 8.98 10.97 -6.89
C ASP A 92 8.06 9.95 -6.21
N PRO A 93 8.02 8.71 -6.70
CA PRO A 93 7.21 7.66 -6.10
C PRO A 93 7.87 7.18 -4.80
N VAL A 94 7.81 8.02 -3.77
CA VAL A 94 8.24 7.68 -2.41
C VAL A 94 7.07 6.93 -1.78
N GLY A 95 7.19 5.60 -1.69
CA GLY A 95 6.21 4.79 -0.95
C GLY A 95 6.05 5.28 0.49
N LEU A 96 4.91 4.99 1.11
CA LEU A 96 4.55 5.48 2.44
C LEU A 96 5.66 5.16 3.48
N ASN A 97 5.82 6.04 4.48
CA ASN A 97 6.69 5.85 5.65
C ASN A 97 5.91 6.20 6.92
N GLN A 98 6.50 6.01 8.11
CA GLN A 98 5.80 6.30 9.36
C GLN A 98 5.37 7.77 9.44
N GLN A 99 6.22 8.73 9.06
CA GLN A 99 5.88 10.16 9.13
C GLN A 99 4.62 10.51 8.31
N ILE A 100 4.49 9.97 7.10
CA ILE A 100 3.32 10.19 6.25
C ILE A 100 2.10 9.44 6.81
N ALA A 101 2.29 8.29 7.44
CA ALA A 101 1.22 7.53 8.09
C ALA A 101 0.64 8.30 9.29
N ASP A 102 1.51 8.85 10.15
CA ASP A 102 1.13 9.65 11.32
C ASP A 102 0.38 10.93 10.88
N ALA A 103 0.87 11.62 9.84
CA ALA A 103 0.21 12.80 9.28
C ALA A 103 -1.17 12.49 8.66
N LYS A 104 -1.39 11.24 8.22
CA LYS A 104 -2.67 10.76 7.70
C LYS A 104 -3.60 10.21 8.78
N GLY A 105 -3.17 10.17 10.05
CA GLY A 105 -3.95 9.57 11.14
C GLY A 105 -4.12 8.06 11.00
N VAL A 106 -3.15 7.37 10.38
CA VAL A 106 -3.17 5.92 10.22
C VAL A 106 -2.91 5.27 11.58
N ASN A 107 -3.91 4.58 12.12
CA ASN A 107 -3.74 3.82 13.35
C ASN A 107 -2.92 2.55 13.10
N VAL A 108 -2.10 2.15 14.08
CA VAL A 108 -1.57 0.80 14.13
C VAL A 108 -2.73 -0.13 14.46
N VAL A 109 -3.18 -0.89 13.48
CA VAL A 109 -4.30 -1.81 13.69
C VAL A 109 -3.76 -3.05 14.38
N GLN A 110 -3.85 -3.03 15.71
CA GLN A 110 -3.49 -4.16 16.57
C GLN A 110 -4.66 -5.13 16.78
N ASN A 111 -5.89 -4.71 16.48
CA ASN A 111 -7.10 -5.53 16.58
C ASN A 111 -8.02 -5.26 15.39
N THR A 112 -8.05 -6.17 14.42
CA THR A 112 -9.21 -6.26 13.49
C THR A 112 -10.00 -7.49 13.86
N SER A 113 -10.80 -7.40 14.93
CA SER A 113 -11.96 -8.27 15.03
C SER A 113 -12.92 -7.87 13.90
N GLN A 114 -12.84 -8.57 12.77
CA GLN A 114 -13.90 -8.86 11.78
C GLN A 114 -13.30 -9.13 10.40
N THR A 115 -12.82 -10.35 10.16
CA THR A 115 -13.18 -11.10 8.94
C THR A 115 -12.90 -12.59 9.13
N ASN A 116 -13.99 -13.38 9.21
CA ASN A 116 -14.08 -14.82 8.99
C ASN A 116 -12.88 -15.70 9.39
N ALA A 117 -12.95 -16.26 10.61
CA ALA A 117 -12.07 -17.27 11.21
C ALA A 117 -11.99 -18.63 10.48
N LYS A 118 -12.21 -18.71 9.16
CA LYS A 118 -12.17 -19.95 8.36
C LYS A 118 -10.90 -20.13 7.51
N ALA A 119 -10.04 -19.12 7.35
CA ALA A 119 -8.93 -19.17 6.40
C ALA A 119 -7.57 -19.69 6.94
N ILE A 120 -7.47 -20.06 8.22
CA ILE A 120 -6.16 -20.50 8.79
C ILE A 120 -5.84 -21.98 8.47
N LYS A 121 -6.73 -22.74 7.83
CA LYS A 121 -6.53 -24.19 7.68
C LYS A 121 -5.71 -24.68 6.49
N GLU A 122 -5.37 -23.90 5.46
CA GLU A 122 -4.86 -24.54 4.23
C GLU A 122 -3.60 -24.00 3.54
N ASN A 123 -2.97 -22.89 3.96
CA ASN A 123 -1.75 -22.41 3.29
C ASN A 123 -0.57 -22.06 4.21
N SER A 124 -0.62 -22.50 5.46
CA SER A 124 0.46 -22.30 6.40
C SER A 124 1.48 -23.41 6.25
N THR A 125 2.67 -23.11 5.73
CA THR A 125 3.86 -23.95 5.91
C THR A 125 4.27 -23.89 7.39
N ILE A 126 3.42 -24.40 8.29
CA ILE A 126 3.86 -24.76 9.63
C ILE A 126 4.75 -25.98 9.41
N THR A 127 6.05 -25.74 9.29
CA THR A 127 7.05 -26.80 9.39
C THR A 127 6.79 -27.53 10.71
N LYS A 128 7.01 -28.84 10.74
CA LYS A 128 6.84 -29.74 11.91
C LYS A 128 7.46 -29.25 13.25
N ASN A 129 8.15 -28.10 13.27
CA ASN A 129 9.00 -27.59 14.33
C ASN A 129 8.54 -26.24 14.94
N ASN A 130 7.26 -25.86 14.87
CA ASN A 130 6.74 -24.59 15.44
C ASN A 130 7.50 -23.33 14.99
N GLU A 131 7.93 -23.29 13.74
CA GLU A 131 8.64 -22.15 13.14
C GLU A 131 7.76 -21.46 12.10
N ILE A 132 7.67 -20.13 12.21
CA ILE A 132 6.90 -19.26 11.32
C ILE A 132 7.86 -18.29 10.65
N ILE A 133 7.91 -18.32 9.31
CA ILE A 133 8.70 -17.39 8.52
C ILE A 133 7.74 -16.51 7.71
N LEU A 134 7.68 -15.23 8.07
CA LEU A 134 6.84 -14.26 7.38
C LEU A 134 7.53 -13.69 6.15
N ASN A 135 6.76 -13.62 5.08
CA ASN A 135 7.09 -12.97 3.82
C ASN A 135 5.88 -12.14 3.35
N GLU A 136 6.03 -11.42 2.25
CA GLU A 136 5.00 -10.49 1.75
C GLU A 136 3.64 -11.15 1.46
N LYS A 137 3.63 -12.46 1.16
CA LYS A 137 2.42 -13.21 0.78
C LYS A 137 1.64 -13.73 1.98
N ASN A 138 2.31 -14.05 3.09
CA ASN A 138 1.68 -14.66 4.26
C ASN A 138 1.61 -13.71 5.47
N PHE A 139 2.23 -12.52 5.39
CA PHE A 139 2.31 -11.55 6.49
C PHE A 139 0.93 -11.23 7.06
N PHE A 140 -0.02 -10.82 6.21
CA PHE A 140 -1.37 -10.47 6.65
C PHE A 140 -2.08 -11.65 7.32
N THR A 141 -2.04 -12.83 6.69
CA THR A 141 -2.71 -14.04 7.20
C THR A 141 -2.20 -14.44 8.58
N TYR A 142 -0.88 -14.44 8.79
CA TYR A 142 -0.30 -14.77 10.09
C TYR A 142 -0.50 -13.67 11.13
N VAL A 143 -0.35 -12.39 10.76
CA VAL A 143 -0.64 -11.27 11.69
C VAL A 143 -2.08 -11.36 12.18
N ASN A 144 -3.04 -11.52 11.27
CA ASN A 144 -4.44 -11.63 11.65
C ASN A 144 -4.69 -12.90 12.50
N GLY A 145 -4.19 -14.05 12.06
CA GLY A 145 -4.39 -15.30 12.79
C GLY A 145 -3.74 -15.35 14.17
N ILE A 146 -2.58 -14.71 14.35
CA ILE A 146 -1.90 -14.61 15.64
C ILE A 146 -2.62 -13.59 16.54
N ASN A 147 -3.13 -12.48 16.00
CA ASN A 147 -3.94 -11.54 16.77
C ASN A 147 -5.28 -12.16 17.21
N ASP A 148 -5.90 -13.00 16.37
CA ASP A 148 -7.17 -13.67 16.67
C ASP A 148 -7.06 -14.69 17.82
N ASP A 149 -5.97 -15.47 17.88
CA ASP A 149 -5.71 -16.42 18.96
C ASP A 149 -4.22 -16.43 19.36
N PRO A 150 -3.76 -15.44 20.15
CA PRO A 150 -2.35 -15.31 20.51
C PRO A 150 -1.81 -16.51 21.29
N ASN A 151 -2.65 -17.15 22.11
CA ASN A 151 -2.25 -18.27 22.95
C ASN A 151 -1.91 -19.52 22.14
N LYS A 152 -2.59 -19.75 21.01
CA LYS A 152 -2.31 -20.87 20.12
C LYS A 152 -0.89 -20.85 19.54
N PHE A 153 -0.32 -19.67 19.37
CA PHE A 153 1.01 -19.47 18.80
C PHE A 153 2.09 -19.19 19.84
N LYS A 154 1.75 -19.29 21.14
CA LYS A 154 2.72 -19.12 22.21
C LYS A 154 3.89 -20.11 22.05
N ASP A 155 5.09 -19.65 22.33
CA ASP A 155 6.35 -20.39 22.22
C ASP A 155 6.78 -20.76 20.78
N TYR A 156 6.03 -20.35 19.75
CA TYR A 156 6.47 -20.49 18.37
C TYR A 156 7.62 -19.53 18.07
N ARG A 157 8.60 -20.01 17.29
CA ARG A 157 9.67 -19.18 16.76
C ARG A 157 9.15 -18.45 15.53
N ILE A 158 9.31 -17.12 15.51
CA ILE A 158 8.88 -16.29 14.38
C ILE A 158 10.05 -15.49 13.82
N THR A 159 10.16 -15.46 12.49
CA THR A 159 11.09 -14.62 11.75
C THR A 159 10.32 -13.74 10.77
N LEU A 160 10.57 -12.43 10.80
CA LEU A 160 9.88 -11.48 9.94
C LEU A 160 10.75 -10.25 9.65
N THR A 161 10.44 -9.57 8.55
CA THR A 161 11.09 -8.32 8.14
C THR A 161 10.07 -7.19 8.12
N GLY A 162 10.41 -6.08 8.75
CA GLY A 162 9.55 -4.90 8.83
C GLY A 162 10.34 -3.64 9.18
N PHE A 163 9.65 -2.52 9.26
CA PHE A 163 10.22 -1.28 9.78
C PHE A 163 9.89 -1.13 11.26
N VAL A 164 10.77 -0.44 11.99
CA VAL A 164 10.57 -0.09 13.40
C VAL A 164 9.56 1.06 13.48
N TYR A 165 8.38 0.76 14.01
CA TYR A 165 7.38 1.75 14.38
C TYR A 165 7.45 2.05 15.88
N LYS A 166 7.48 3.34 16.22
CA LYS A 166 7.42 3.83 17.61
C LYS A 166 6.60 5.11 17.71
N ASP A 167 5.75 5.18 18.71
CA ASP A 167 5.09 6.40 19.17
C ASP A 167 5.32 6.58 20.68
N ASP A 168 4.84 7.70 21.21
CA ASP A 168 5.07 8.10 22.60
C ASP A 168 4.31 7.21 23.62
N SER A 169 3.38 6.36 23.16
CA SER A 169 2.65 5.41 24.01
C SER A 169 3.43 4.11 24.25
N ILE A 170 4.45 3.83 23.43
CA ILE A 170 5.25 2.59 23.49
C ILE A 170 6.43 2.77 24.46
N LYS A 171 6.66 1.76 25.31
CA LYS A 171 7.77 1.75 26.28
C LYS A 171 9.14 1.80 25.58
N HIS A 172 10.16 2.31 26.28
CA HIS A 172 11.49 2.51 25.71
C HIS A 172 12.16 1.23 25.16
N ASN A 173 11.95 0.08 25.82
CA ASN A 173 12.45 -1.23 25.40
C ASN A 173 11.49 -1.96 24.42
N GLN A 174 10.44 -1.28 23.97
CA GLN A 174 9.45 -1.83 23.06
C GLN A 174 9.43 -1.07 21.74
N PHE A 175 9.00 -1.78 20.70
CA PHE A 175 8.70 -1.21 19.40
C PHE A 175 7.69 -2.12 18.70
N VAL A 176 7.01 -1.60 17.68
CA VAL A 176 6.22 -2.44 16.79
C VAL A 176 7.07 -2.75 15.56
N ILE A 177 7.26 -4.02 15.24
CA ILE A 177 7.77 -4.40 13.92
C ILE A 177 6.62 -4.42 12.94
N ALA A 178 6.69 -3.55 11.93
CA ALA A 178 5.53 -3.19 11.14
C ALA A 178 5.74 -3.39 9.63
N ARG A 179 4.62 -3.60 8.94
CA ARG A 179 4.47 -3.49 7.49
C ARG A 179 3.23 -2.64 7.17
N MET A 180 3.20 -2.08 5.97
CA MET A 180 2.07 -1.31 5.48
C MET A 180 1.11 -2.24 4.73
N LEU A 181 -0.09 -2.47 5.26
CA LEU A 181 -1.15 -3.18 4.57
C LEU A 181 -1.82 -2.23 3.57
N MET A 182 -1.88 -2.60 2.29
CA MET A 182 -2.67 -1.87 1.28
C MET A 182 -3.71 -2.80 0.68
N VAL A 183 -4.97 -2.38 0.67
CA VAL A 183 -6.08 -3.19 0.14
C VAL A 183 -6.29 -2.88 -1.34
N TYR A 184 -6.54 -1.61 -1.64
CA TYR A 184 -6.80 -1.10 -2.99
C TYR A 184 -5.85 0.02 -3.37
N CYS A 185 -5.58 0.97 -2.48
CA CYS A 185 -4.75 2.14 -2.77
C CYS A 185 -3.98 2.70 -1.58
N ALA A 186 -2.99 3.56 -1.85
CA ALA A 186 -2.16 4.20 -0.82
C ALA A 186 -2.96 5.08 0.18
N ALA A 187 -4.24 5.37 -0.11
CA ALA A 187 -5.13 6.07 0.80
C ALA A 187 -5.79 5.14 1.83
N ASP A 188 -5.95 3.85 1.52
CA ASP A 188 -6.49 2.84 2.46
C ASP A 188 -5.40 2.12 3.26
N THR A 189 -4.15 2.56 3.13
CA THR A 189 -3.03 1.89 3.76
C THR A 189 -3.08 1.98 5.28
N GLN A 190 -2.86 0.84 5.93
CA GLN A 190 -2.79 0.71 7.39
C GLN A 190 -1.45 0.17 7.85
N ILE A 191 -1.05 0.47 9.09
CA ILE A 191 0.12 -0.12 9.71
C ILE A 191 -0.32 -1.38 10.48
N ILE A 192 0.26 -2.52 10.13
CA ILE A 192 0.03 -3.80 10.82
C ILE A 192 1.36 -4.39 11.28
N GLY A 193 1.36 -5.09 12.41
CA GLY A 193 2.60 -5.61 12.98
C GLY A 193 2.42 -6.20 14.36
N PHE A 194 3.55 -6.50 15.00
CA PHE A 194 3.59 -7.07 16.35
C PHE A 194 4.35 -6.17 17.30
N LEU A 195 3.84 -6.05 18.52
CA LEU A 195 4.61 -5.47 19.62
C LEU A 195 5.81 -6.38 19.91
N CYS A 196 6.99 -5.77 20.04
CA CYS A 196 8.24 -6.45 20.31
C CYS A 196 8.81 -5.94 21.63
N ASN A 197 9.35 -6.85 22.44
CA ASN A 197 10.19 -6.52 23.58
C ASN A 197 11.64 -6.87 23.26
N TYR A 198 12.56 -5.92 23.45
CA TYR A 198 13.97 -6.08 23.10
C TYR A 198 14.86 -5.36 24.11
N ASP A 199 15.72 -6.13 24.78
CA ASP A 199 16.66 -5.61 25.80
C ASP A 199 17.98 -5.10 25.20
N GLY A 200 18.09 -5.01 23.88
CA GLY A 200 19.29 -4.53 23.19
C GLY A 200 19.30 -3.01 22.95
N GLN A 201 20.07 -2.58 21.96
CA GLN A 201 20.19 -1.16 21.62
C GLN A 201 18.88 -0.60 21.09
N ASN A 202 18.57 0.64 21.49
CA ASN A 202 17.43 1.37 20.97
C ASN A 202 17.53 1.53 19.44
N LEU A 203 16.44 1.20 18.73
CA LEU A 203 16.35 1.32 17.27
C LEU A 203 15.65 2.62 16.86
N ASP A 204 16.17 3.28 15.82
CA ASP A 204 15.55 4.48 15.27
C ASP A 204 14.25 4.15 14.51
N LYS A 205 13.30 5.10 14.51
CA LYS A 205 12.05 5.00 13.73
C LYS A 205 12.36 4.78 12.24
N ASP A 206 11.46 4.11 11.52
CA ASP A 206 11.57 3.77 10.09
C ASP A 206 12.78 2.88 9.71
N THR A 207 13.56 2.40 10.68
CA THR A 207 14.67 1.47 10.42
C THR A 207 14.12 0.12 9.98
N TRP A 208 14.57 -0.37 8.82
CA TRP A 208 14.22 -1.70 8.35
C TRP A 208 15.10 -2.76 9.01
N VAL A 209 14.44 -3.74 9.63
CA VAL A 209 15.09 -4.84 10.33
C VAL A 209 14.42 -6.17 10.01
N GLN A 210 15.23 -7.21 9.96
CA GLN A 210 14.78 -8.58 10.10
C GLN A 210 14.99 -8.99 11.55
N ILE A 211 13.94 -9.50 12.19
CA ILE A 211 14.03 -10.01 13.56
C ILE A 211 13.71 -11.50 13.59
N THR A 212 14.28 -12.17 14.57
CA THR A 212 13.84 -13.48 14.99
C THR A 212 13.61 -13.49 16.49
N GLY A 213 12.50 -14.08 16.92
CA GLY A 213 12.11 -14.13 18.32
C GLY A 213 11.13 -15.27 18.61
N VAL A 214 10.62 -15.25 19.83
CA VAL A 214 9.61 -16.20 20.31
C VAL A 214 8.32 -15.44 20.60
N LEU A 215 7.20 -15.99 20.16
CA LEU A 215 5.87 -15.45 20.42
C LEU A 215 5.46 -15.70 21.88
N ASP A 216 4.96 -14.65 22.49
CA ASP A 216 4.36 -14.62 23.82
C ASP A 216 3.10 -13.75 23.78
N THR A 217 2.47 -13.53 24.93
CA THR A 217 1.30 -12.67 25.05
C THR A 217 1.52 -11.59 26.10
N THR A 218 0.83 -10.46 25.94
CA THR A 218 0.78 -9.41 26.95
C THR A 218 -0.61 -8.79 26.98
N ASN A 219 -0.97 -8.21 28.13
CA ASN A 219 -2.17 -7.39 28.21
C ASN A 219 -1.87 -5.97 27.74
N TYR A 220 -2.74 -5.44 26.90
CA TYR A 220 -2.76 -4.06 26.46
C TYR A 220 -4.07 -3.42 26.89
N THR A 221 -3.99 -2.26 27.55
CA THR A 221 -5.15 -1.48 27.94
C THR A 221 -5.35 -0.37 26.93
N ASP A 222 -6.46 -0.40 26.19
CA ASP A 222 -6.81 0.69 25.28
C ASP A 222 -7.17 1.93 26.11
N SER A 223 -6.48 3.04 25.82
CA SER A 223 -6.68 4.31 26.53
C SER A 223 -8.08 4.90 26.30
N SER A 224 -8.75 4.55 25.19
CA SER A 224 -10.07 5.07 24.82
C SER A 224 -11.20 4.27 25.46
N SER A 225 -11.19 2.94 25.30
CA SER A 225 -12.24 2.06 25.83
C SER A 225 -12.00 1.61 27.28
N LYS A 226 -10.76 1.71 27.78
CA LYS A 226 -10.29 1.13 29.05
C LYS A 226 -10.41 -0.39 29.13
N GLU A 227 -10.63 -1.05 28.00
CA GLU A 227 -10.67 -2.51 27.93
C GLU A 227 -9.26 -3.09 27.87
N ASN A 228 -9.11 -4.27 28.46
CA ASN A 228 -7.87 -5.04 28.44
C ASN A 228 -7.96 -6.10 27.35
N PHE A 229 -7.05 -6.01 26.38
CA PHE A 229 -6.91 -6.96 25.29
C PHE A 229 -5.66 -7.82 25.50
N LEU A 230 -5.79 -9.13 25.32
CA LEU A 230 -4.64 -10.00 25.21
C LEU A 230 -4.10 -9.87 23.79
N ILE A 231 -2.89 -9.34 23.64
CA ILE A 231 -2.23 -9.14 22.35
C ILE A 231 -0.96 -9.99 22.25
N PRO A 232 -0.54 -10.36 21.02
CA PRO A 232 0.73 -11.04 20.83
C PRO A 232 1.92 -10.10 21.08
N LEU A 233 2.98 -10.67 21.65
CA LEU A 233 4.25 -10.01 21.91
C LEU A 233 5.37 -10.87 21.35
N ILE A 234 6.34 -10.27 20.67
CA ILE A 234 7.57 -10.97 20.26
C ILE A 234 8.68 -10.65 21.26
N LYS A 235 9.19 -11.69 21.93
CA LYS A 235 10.46 -11.61 22.68
C LYS A 235 11.60 -11.74 21.69
N VAL A 236 12.24 -10.61 21.37
CA VAL A 236 13.24 -10.56 20.29
C VAL A 236 14.55 -11.17 20.75
N GLN A 237 15.05 -12.14 19.97
CA GLN A 237 16.32 -12.83 20.25
C GLN A 237 17.45 -12.35 19.35
N SER A 238 17.14 -11.98 18.11
CA SER A 238 18.13 -11.41 17.18
C SER A 238 17.50 -10.36 16.28
N ILE A 239 18.32 -9.37 15.92
CA ILE A 239 17.95 -8.28 15.00
C ILE A 239 19.07 -8.12 13.99
N LYS A 240 18.71 -7.96 12.73
CA LYS A 240 19.61 -7.62 11.63
C LYS A 240 19.05 -6.42 10.88
N LYS A 241 19.82 -5.33 10.78
CA LYS A 241 19.48 -4.21 9.89
C LYS A 241 19.52 -4.68 8.44
N VAL A 242 18.49 -4.32 7.67
CA VAL A 242 18.37 -4.67 6.25
C VAL A 242 17.94 -3.46 5.45
N ASN A 243 18.18 -3.48 4.15
CA ASN A 243 17.60 -2.48 3.27
C ASN A 243 16.09 -2.71 3.14
N PRO A 244 15.29 -1.64 2.92
CA PRO A 244 13.88 -1.79 2.62
C PRO A 244 13.68 -2.75 1.43
N PRO A 245 12.70 -3.65 1.50
CA PRO A 245 12.32 -4.49 0.38
C PRO A 245 11.77 -3.64 -0.77
N ALA A 246 11.78 -4.21 -1.98
CA ALA A 246 11.29 -3.54 -3.19
C ALA A 246 9.83 -3.08 -3.04
N SER A 247 8.99 -3.91 -2.40
CA SER A 247 7.67 -3.50 -1.94
C SER A 247 7.69 -3.28 -0.43
N LYS A 248 7.34 -2.07 0.02
CA LYS A 248 7.10 -1.79 1.45
C LYS A 248 5.74 -2.33 1.92
N TYR A 249 4.84 -2.56 0.97
CA TYR A 249 3.47 -2.98 1.25
C TYR A 249 3.38 -4.50 1.44
N VAL A 250 2.34 -4.92 2.15
CA VAL A 250 1.81 -6.28 2.19
C VAL A 250 0.34 -6.22 1.79
N TYR A 251 -0.19 -7.33 1.28
CA TYR A 251 -1.52 -7.36 0.68
C TYR A 251 -2.37 -8.44 1.34
N ILE A 252 -3.70 -8.26 1.28
CA ILE A 252 -4.63 -9.33 1.60
C ILE A 252 -4.58 -10.35 0.47
N ASN A 253 -3.92 -11.48 0.70
CA ASN A 253 -3.98 -12.60 -0.23
C ASN A 253 -5.30 -13.34 -0.05
N ASN A 254 -6.25 -13.06 -0.94
CA ASN A 254 -7.49 -13.84 -1.10
C ASN A 254 -7.31 -15.00 -2.09
N THR A 255 -6.07 -15.44 -2.32
CA THR A 255 -5.81 -16.54 -3.27
C THR A 255 -6.16 -17.87 -2.62
N ASP A 256 -7.38 -18.32 -2.89
CA ASP A 256 -7.66 -19.71 -3.27
C ASP A 256 -7.07 -19.97 -4.69
#